data_AF-A0A4Y2IC52-F1
#
_entry.id   AF-A0A4Y2IC52-F1
#
_cell.length_a   1.000
_cell.length_b   1.000
_cell.length_c   1.000
_cell.angle_alpha   90.00
_cell.angle_beta   90.00
_cell.angle_gamma   90.00
#
_symmetry.space_group_name_H-M   'P 1'
#
loop_
_entity.id
_entity.type
_entity.pdbx_description
1 polymer ?
#
loop_
_entity_poly.entity_id
_entity_poly.type
_entity_poly.pdbx_seq_one_letter_code
_entity_poly.pdbx_strand_id
1 'polypeptide(L)'
;MKCFELHHTLKNIKIKYCWIPGHVGIPENERTDKAAKSSNKSREAFVPLTDALQAVKLSQHRVWQRMWDEQTNNKLYKIQPSIKDFGNLTIRKHDVILSRLRVGHTFSTHRHL
;
A
#
# COMPACT_ATOMS: atom_id res chain seq x y z
N MET A 1 25.09 33.16 -0.91
CA MET A 1 24.51 32.13 -1.80
C MET A 1 25.60 31.78 -2.82
N LYS A 2 26.09 30.53 -2.87
CA LYS A 2 27.13 30.12 -3.84
C LYS A 2 26.43 29.57 -5.07
N CYS A 3 26.54 30.28 -6.18
CA CYS A 3 25.99 29.87 -7.47
C CYS A 3 27.14 29.40 -8.37
N PHE A 4 26.96 28.30 -9.09
CA PHE A 4 27.92 27.87 -10.10
C PHE A 4 27.52 28.50 -11.44
N GLU A 5 28.40 29.34 -11.99
CA GLU A 5 28.14 30.07 -13.24
C GLU A 5 28.79 29.34 -14.42
N LEU A 6 28.00 29.05 -15.44
CA LEU A 6 28.48 28.52 -16.72
C LEU A 6 28.10 29.49 -17.85
N HIS A 7 29.06 29.86 -18.67
CA HIS A 7 28.84 30.74 -19.82
C HIS A 7 28.74 29.92 -21.10
N HIS A 8 27.69 30.16 -21.89
CA HIS A 8 27.50 29.54 -23.19
C HIS A 8 27.08 30.60 -24.22
N THR A 9 27.57 30.48 -25.46
CA THR A 9 27.15 31.37 -26.55
C THR A 9 26.35 30.55 -27.55
N LEU A 10 25.07 30.88 -27.71
CA LEU A 10 24.18 30.22 -28.67
C LEU A 10 23.64 31.26 -29.65
N LYS A 11 23.84 31.06 -30.95
CA LYS A 11 23.38 31.98 -32.02
C LYS A 11 23.72 33.46 -31.75
N ASN A 12 24.96 33.76 -31.37
CA ASN A 12 25.48 35.09 -31.01
C ASN A 12 24.86 35.74 -29.75
N ILE A 13 24.09 35.00 -28.94
CA ILE A 13 23.60 35.45 -27.64
C ILE A 13 24.45 34.83 -26.53
N LYS A 14 24.98 35.67 -25.64
CA LYS A 14 25.71 35.21 -24.45
C LYS A 14 24.71 34.86 -23.35
N ILE A 15 24.63 33.59 -22.99
CA ILE A 15 23.76 33.07 -21.94
C ILE A 15 24.62 32.69 -20.74
N LYS A 16 24.19 33.12 -19.54
CA LYS A 16 24.76 32.68 -18.28
C LYS A 16 23.81 31.72 -17.59
N TYR A 17 24.27 30.53 -17.30
CA TYR A 17 23.56 29.57 -16.46
C TYR A 17 24.03 29.72 -15.02
N CYS A 18 23.09 29.66 -14.09
CA CYS A 18 23.33 29.78 -12.66
C CYS A 18 22.55 28.66 -11.96
N TRP A 19 23.25 27.80 -11.24
CA TRP A 19 22.61 26.81 -10.38
C TRP A 19 22.23 27.45 -9.05
N ILE A 20 20.95 27.37 -8.70
CA ILE A 20 20.41 27.83 -7.43
C ILE A 20 19.86 26.64 -6.62
N PRO A 21 20.06 26.62 -5.30
CA PRO A 21 19.44 25.61 -4.44
C PRO A 21 17.91 25.75 -4.46
N GLY A 22 17.21 24.62 -4.42
CA GLY A 22 15.75 24.60 -4.38
C GLY A 22 15.19 25.15 -3.06
N HIS A 23 14.01 25.77 -3.11
CA HIS A 23 13.24 26.20 -1.94
C HIS A 23 13.96 27.16 -0.98
N VAL A 24 14.82 28.04 -1.49
CA VAL A 24 15.57 29.02 -0.68
C VAL A 24 14.94 30.43 -0.63
N GLY A 25 13.67 30.58 -0.97
CA GLY A 25 12.99 31.88 -0.83
C GLY A 25 13.20 32.87 -1.99
N ILE A 26 13.76 32.46 -3.13
CA ILE A 26 13.92 33.36 -4.29
C ILE A 26 12.55 33.55 -4.96
N PRO A 27 11.95 34.75 -4.92
CA PRO A 27 10.55 34.93 -5.33
C PRO A 27 10.28 34.53 -6.78
N GLU A 28 11.19 34.82 -7.71
CA GLU A 28 11.07 34.48 -9.13
C GLU A 28 11.13 32.97 -9.36
N ASN A 29 12.03 32.28 -8.65
CA ASN A 29 12.17 30.82 -8.74
C ASN A 29 10.92 30.14 -8.18
N GLU A 30 10.41 30.62 -7.05
CA GLU A 30 9.18 30.09 -6.44
C GLU A 30 7.95 30.35 -7.30
N ARG A 31 7.85 31.52 -7.94
CA ARG A 31 6.79 31.81 -8.92
C ARG A 31 6.87 30.87 -10.12
N THR A 32 8.08 30.58 -10.59
CA THR A 32 8.32 29.64 -11.71
C THR A 32 7.95 28.22 -11.34
N ASP A 33 8.39 27.74 -10.17
CA ASP A 33 8.02 26.42 -9.62
C ASP A 33 6.51 26.29 -9.43
N LYS A 34 5.84 27.32 -8.88
CA LYS A 34 4.39 27.37 -8.75
C LYS A 34 3.67 27.31 -10.11
N ALA A 35 4.17 28.04 -11.11
CA ALA A 35 3.63 28.03 -12.45
C ALA A 35 3.77 26.64 -13.11
N ALA A 36 4.95 26.03 -13.01
CA ALA A 36 5.22 24.67 -13.51
C ALA A 36 4.37 23.61 -12.81
N LYS A 37 4.16 23.72 -11.50
CA LYS A 37 3.22 22.86 -10.76
C LYS A 37 1.78 23.06 -11.20
N SER A 38 1.40 24.30 -11.50
CA SER A 38 0.03 24.65 -11.90
C SER A 38 -0.33 24.25 -13.33
N SER A 39 0.65 24.02 -14.21
CA SER A 39 0.40 23.48 -15.56
C SER A 39 0.14 21.98 -15.56
N ASN A 40 0.48 21.28 -14.47
CA ASN A 40 0.31 19.84 -14.32
C ASN A 40 -1.11 19.43 -13.86
N LYS A 41 -2.08 20.34 -13.90
CA LYS A 41 -3.45 20.15 -13.37
C LYS A 41 -4.31 19.14 -14.15
N SER A 42 -3.86 18.70 -15.34
CA SER A 42 -4.64 17.83 -16.22
C SER A 42 -4.03 16.45 -16.48
N ARG A 43 -3.05 16.01 -15.68
CA ARG A 43 -2.76 14.57 -15.66
C ARG A 43 -3.92 13.94 -14.91
N GLU A 44 -4.81 13.26 -15.64
CA GLU A 44 -5.63 12.19 -15.06
C GLU A 44 -4.72 11.46 -14.08
N ALA A 45 -5.12 11.40 -12.82
CA ALA A 45 -4.32 10.75 -11.79
C ALA A 45 -4.18 9.30 -12.21
N PHE A 46 -3.07 8.99 -12.89
CA PHE A 46 -2.81 7.66 -13.39
C PHE A 46 -2.62 6.78 -12.16
N VAL A 47 -3.64 5.98 -11.87
CA VAL A 47 -3.56 4.96 -10.84
C VAL A 47 -3.06 3.70 -11.54
N PRO A 48 -1.89 3.17 -11.16
CA PRO A 48 -1.44 1.89 -11.66
C PRO A 48 -2.52 0.83 -11.47
N LEU A 49 -2.75 -0.01 -12.49
CA LEU A 49 -3.76 -1.07 -12.41
C LEU A 49 -3.55 -1.98 -11.19
N THR A 50 -2.29 -2.20 -10.79
CA THR A 50 -1.92 -2.96 -9.58
C THR A 50 -2.55 -2.39 -8.32
N ASP A 51 -2.57 -1.07 -8.18
CA ASP A 51 -3.07 -0.39 -7.00
C ASP A 51 -4.60 -0.42 -6.97
N ALA A 52 -5.24 -0.23 -8.14
CA ALA A 52 -6.68 -0.38 -8.29
C ALA A 52 -7.14 -1.81 -7.95
N LEU A 53 -6.44 -2.83 -8.46
CA LEU A 53 -6.72 -4.23 -8.15
C LEU A 53 -6.48 -4.54 -6.66
N GLN A 54 -5.46 -3.95 -6.04
CA GLN A 54 -5.22 -4.10 -4.62
C GLN A 54 -6.36 -3.51 -3.79
N ALA A 55 -6.89 -2.35 -4.17
CA ALA A 55 -8.05 -1.75 -3.51
C ALA A 55 -9.28 -2.67 -3.57
N VAL A 56 -9.54 -3.29 -4.72
CA VAL A 56 -10.63 -4.27 -4.91
C VAL A 56 -10.44 -5.52 -4.04
N LYS A 57 -9.21 -6.05 -3.95
CA LYS A 57 -8.92 -7.19 -3.05
C LYS A 57 -9.18 -6.84 -1.59
N LEU A 58 -8.76 -5.65 -1.17
CA LEU A 58 -9.00 -5.16 0.19
C LEU A 58 -10.49 -4.95 0.48
N SER A 59 -11.27 -4.46 -0.49
CA SER A 59 -12.72 -4.32 -0.31
C SER A 59 -13.41 -5.67 -0.17
N GLN A 60 -13.04 -6.67 -0.99
CA GLN A 60 -13.57 -8.04 -0.85
C GLN A 60 -13.24 -8.64 0.52
N HIS A 61 -11.98 -8.53 0.96
CA HIS A 61 -11.56 -9.01 2.28
C HIS A 61 -12.35 -8.33 3.42
N ARG A 62 -12.65 -7.03 3.31
CA ARG A 62 -13.47 -6.32 4.31
C ARG A 62 -14.91 -6.85 4.36
N VAL A 63 -15.51 -7.12 3.20
CA VAL A 63 -16.86 -7.69 3.13
C VAL A 63 -16.88 -9.09 3.76
N TRP A 64 -15.90 -9.93 3.43
CA TRP A 64 -15.78 -11.26 4.01
C TRP A 64 -15.56 -11.23 5.52
N GLN A 65 -14.69 -10.33 5.99
CA GLN A 65 -14.46 -10.16 7.42
C GLN A 65 -15.74 -9.75 8.15
N ARG A 66 -16.55 -8.85 7.56
CA ARG A 66 -17.84 -8.46 8.14
C ARG A 66 -18.81 -9.63 8.26
N MET A 67 -18.95 -10.44 7.19
CA MET A 67 -19.79 -11.64 7.23
C MET A 67 -19.29 -12.66 8.26
N TRP A 68 -17.98 -12.73 8.46
CA TRP A 68 -17.36 -13.57 9.48
C TRP A 68 -17.65 -13.04 10.89
N ASP A 69 -17.58 -11.73 11.09
CA ASP A 69 -17.89 -11.07 12.37
C ASP A 69 -19.36 -11.23 12.79
N GLU A 70 -20.26 -11.47 11.84
CA GLU A 70 -21.67 -11.77 12.10
C GLU A 70 -21.89 -13.22 12.60
N GLN A 71 -20.87 -14.08 12.60
CA GLN A 71 -20.99 -15.48 13.03
C GLN A 71 -21.03 -15.63 14.56
N THR A 72 -22.22 -15.55 15.14
CA THR A 72 -22.42 -15.61 16.61
C THR A 72 -22.38 -17.02 17.22
N ASN A 73 -22.76 -18.06 16.46
CA ASN A 73 -22.81 -19.45 16.94
C ASN A 73 -21.73 -20.36 16.31
N ASN A 74 -20.64 -19.77 15.81
CA ASN A 74 -19.56 -20.54 15.21
C ASN A 74 -18.42 -20.74 16.22
N LYS A 75 -18.13 -22.00 16.58
CA LYS A 75 -17.01 -22.34 17.48
C LYS A 75 -15.66 -21.86 16.92
N LEU A 76 -15.49 -21.91 15.60
CA LEU A 76 -14.26 -21.47 14.94
C LEU A 76 -14.08 -19.95 15.02
N TYR A 77 -15.17 -19.17 14.91
CA TYR A 77 -15.08 -17.70 15.07
C TYR A 77 -14.50 -17.30 16.43
N LYS A 78 -14.91 -17.99 17.50
CA LYS A 78 -14.37 -17.76 18.85
C LYS A 78 -12.86 -17.98 18.94
N ILE A 79 -12.30 -18.86 18.12
CA ILE A 79 -10.88 -19.19 18.09
C ILE A 79 -10.14 -18.27 17.10
N GLN A 80 -10.79 -17.92 15.99
CA GLN A 80 -10.21 -17.17 14.89
C GLN A 80 -11.21 -16.13 14.40
N PRO A 81 -11.26 -14.95 15.02
CA PRO A 81 -12.17 -13.89 14.61
C PRO A 81 -11.72 -13.20 13.32
N SER A 82 -10.48 -13.40 12.85
CA SER A 82 -10.04 -12.85 11.56
C SER A 82 -10.10 -13.90 10.45
N ILE A 83 -10.55 -13.51 9.26
CA ILE A 83 -10.50 -14.37 8.07
C ILE A 83 -9.06 -14.58 7.55
N LYS A 84 -8.06 -13.86 8.09
CA LYS A 84 -6.65 -14.16 7.80
C LYS A 84 -6.26 -15.49 8.45
N ASP A 85 -5.61 -16.34 7.66
CA ASP A 85 -5.10 -17.62 8.12
C ASP A 85 -4.08 -17.48 9.26
N PHE A 86 -4.01 -18.51 10.11
CA PHE A 86 -2.95 -18.67 11.11
C PHE A 86 -1.55 -18.97 10.52
N GLY A 87 -1.44 -18.99 9.18
CA GLY A 87 -0.32 -19.59 8.47
C GLY A 87 -0.49 -21.12 8.39
N ASN A 88 -0.16 -21.68 7.22
CA ASN A 88 -0.10 -23.13 7.05
C ASN A 88 1.26 -23.63 7.51
N LEU A 89 1.28 -24.76 8.23
CA LEU A 89 2.51 -25.47 8.52
C LEU A 89 3.02 -26.13 7.24
N THR A 90 4.33 -26.35 7.19
CA THR A 90 4.98 -27.01 6.04
C THR A 90 4.48 -28.44 5.82
N ILE A 91 3.91 -29.07 6.85
CA ILE A 91 3.42 -30.44 6.83
C ILE A 91 1.91 -30.45 7.08
N ARG A 92 1.15 -30.83 6.05
CA ARG A 92 -0.33 -30.93 6.09
C ARG A 92 -0.86 -31.72 7.28
N LYS A 93 -0.18 -32.80 7.68
CA LYS A 93 -0.59 -33.62 8.83
C LYS A 93 -0.62 -32.80 10.12
N HIS A 94 0.33 -31.90 10.32
CA HIS A 94 0.39 -31.04 11.49
C HIS A 94 -0.72 -29.98 11.47
N ASP A 95 -1.03 -29.40 10.31
CA ASP A 95 -2.16 -28.47 10.17
C ASP A 95 -3.49 -29.12 10.53
N VAL A 96 -3.70 -30.36 10.09
CA VAL A 96 -4.91 -31.13 10.42
C VAL A 96 -4.99 -31.37 11.93
N ILE A 97 -3.89 -31.80 12.57
CA ILE A 97 -3.85 -32.02 14.02
C ILE A 97 -4.13 -30.71 14.76
N LEU A 98 -3.47 -29.62 14.38
CA LEU A 98 -3.63 -28.32 15.02
C LEU A 98 -5.06 -27.77 14.87
N SER A 99 -5.66 -27.93 13.68
CA SER A 99 -7.04 -27.51 13.42
C SER A 99 -8.05 -28.32 14.25
N ARG A 100 -7.84 -29.63 14.36
CA ARG A 100 -8.66 -30.50 15.23
C ARG A 100 -8.53 -30.10 16.71
N LEU A 101 -7.30 -29.88 17.18
CA LEU A 101 -7.05 -29.42 18.56
C LEU A 101 -7.71 -28.07 18.84
N ARG A 102 -7.60 -27.10 17.92
CA ARG A 102 -8.21 -25.77 18.05
C ARG A 102 -9.72 -25.84 18.24
N VAL A 103 -10.43 -26.63 17.41
CA VAL A 103 -11.89 -26.75 17.49
C VAL A 103 -12.34 -27.75 18.58
N GLY A 104 -11.37 -28.38 19.27
CA GLY A 104 -11.66 -29.33 20.34
C GLY A 104 -12.20 -30.68 19.84
N HIS A 105 -11.77 -31.13 18.67
CA HIS A 105 -12.04 -32.48 18.15
C HIS A 105 -10.93 -33.43 18.58
N THR A 106 -10.96 -33.84 19.86
CA THR A 106 -10.06 -34.85 20.42
C THR A 106 -10.84 -36.12 20.73
N PHE A 107 -10.13 -37.22 20.97
CA PHE A 107 -10.75 -38.49 21.35
C PHE A 107 -11.69 -38.35 22.57
N SER A 108 -11.33 -37.49 23.53
CA SER A 108 -12.09 -37.26 24.76
C SER A 108 -13.38 -36.46 24.56
N THR A 109 -13.44 -35.59 23.55
CA THR A 109 -14.58 -34.70 23.29
C THR A 109 -15.45 -35.15 22.12
N HIS A 110 -14.87 -35.92 21.18
CA HIS A 110 -15.54 -36.48 20.01
C HIS A 110 -15.01 -37.89 19.76
N ARG A 111 -15.67 -38.89 20.35
CA ARG A 111 -15.26 -40.31 20.33
C ARG A 111 -15.32 -40.96 18.94
N HIS A 112 -15.96 -40.30 17.96
CA HIS A 112 -16.27 -40.83 16.63
C HIS A 112 -16.10 -39.71 15.61
N LEU A 113 -14.86 -39.54 15.13
CA LEU A 113 -14.41 -38.72 14.01
C LEU A 113 -13.03 -39.22 13.51
#